data_AF-A0A1D8AUX7-F1
#
_entry.id   AF-A0A1D8AUX7-F1
#
_cell.length_a   1.000
_cell.length_b   1.000
_cell.length_c   1.000
_cell.angle_alpha   90.00
_cell.angle_beta   90.00
_cell.angle_gamma   90.00
#
_symmetry.space_group_name_H-M   'P 1'
#
loop_
_entity.id
_entity.type
_entity.pdbx_description
1 polymer ?
#
loop_
_entity_poly.entity_id
_entity_poly.type
_entity_poly.pdbx_seq_one_letter_code
_entity_poly.pdbx_strand_id
1 'polypeptide(L)'
;MKYSFIKLVAVLAAFAIPALAVDKPQVESHYRSYHAAGKAVVEMAISKNVDAVAVEQQVNVMLADAVWLATEYAKAHPEGAKLLKTVTDHVDAMRKLSFHDLEHEWHDLGYFESGDHDIGLNIKEEDNEHFTDPIHTIVHPLLVLKAAQSYNTGHKEEDLKAMKAEMEEGLEQAEKQLIALTKA
;
A
#
# COMPACT_ATOMS: atom_id res chain seq x y z
N MET A 1 55.05 -14.75 42.26
CA MET A 1 54.10 -14.20 41.27
C MET A 1 53.92 -15.20 40.14
N LYS A 2 52.75 -15.81 40.02
CA LYS A 2 52.37 -16.65 38.87
C LYS A 2 51.00 -16.15 38.39
N TYR A 3 50.99 -15.50 37.23
CA TYR A 3 49.77 -15.10 36.55
C TYR A 3 49.10 -16.35 35.98
N SER A 4 47.86 -16.64 36.39
CA SER A 4 47.05 -17.69 35.76
C SER A 4 45.96 -17.02 34.94
N PHE A 5 45.98 -17.33 33.65
CA PHE A 5 45.18 -16.74 32.60
C PHE A 5 43.69 -17.03 32.80
N ILE A 6 42.91 -15.96 32.73
CA ILE A 6 41.45 -15.95 32.61
C ILE A 6 41.08 -16.64 31.30
N LYS A 7 40.36 -17.77 31.35
CA LYS A 7 39.61 -18.29 30.20
C LYS A 7 38.16 -17.84 30.35
N LEU A 8 37.85 -16.69 29.75
CA LEU A 8 36.47 -16.25 29.54
C LEU A 8 35.94 -17.00 28.32
N VAL A 9 35.14 -18.04 28.53
CA VAL A 9 34.38 -18.68 27.45
C VAL A 9 33.17 -17.79 27.17
N ALA A 10 33.28 -16.93 26.15
CA ALA A 10 32.14 -16.21 25.62
C ALA A 10 31.24 -17.21 24.87
N VAL A 11 30.17 -17.65 25.50
CA VAL A 11 29.08 -18.35 24.83
C VAL A 11 28.34 -17.31 23.99
N LEU A 12 28.67 -17.24 22.70
CA LEU A 12 27.87 -16.56 21.70
C LEU A 12 26.54 -17.34 21.56
N ALA A 13 25.56 -16.98 22.38
CA ALA A 13 24.18 -17.36 22.13
C ALA A 13 23.72 -16.62 20.86
N ALA A 14 23.77 -17.31 19.72
CA ALA A 14 23.10 -16.88 18.52
C ALA A 14 21.59 -16.88 18.81
N PHE A 15 21.04 -15.71 19.12
CA PHE A 15 19.59 -15.51 19.07
C PHE A 15 19.18 -15.61 17.60
N ALA A 16 18.77 -16.79 17.17
CA ALA A 16 17.99 -16.95 15.96
C ALA A 16 16.67 -16.20 16.21
N ILE A 17 16.58 -14.96 15.73
CA ILE A 17 15.33 -14.23 15.65
C ILE A 17 14.46 -15.05 14.69
N PRO A 18 13.34 -15.65 15.13
CA PRO A 18 12.47 -16.34 14.20
C PRO A 18 12.02 -15.31 13.16
N ALA A 19 12.16 -15.65 11.87
CA ALA A 19 11.44 -14.95 10.82
C ALA A 19 9.97 -14.89 11.27
N LEU A 20 9.44 -13.68 11.47
CA LEU A 20 8.08 -13.50 11.94
C LEU A 20 7.15 -14.10 10.89
N ALA A 21 6.52 -15.22 11.21
CA ALA A 21 5.56 -15.84 10.33
C ALA A 21 4.39 -14.86 10.11
N VAL A 22 4.02 -14.65 8.84
CA VAL A 22 2.88 -13.82 8.47
C VAL A 22 1.61 -14.40 9.11
N ASP A 23 0.84 -13.56 9.80
CA ASP A 23 -0.46 -13.94 10.37
C ASP A 23 -1.51 -13.99 9.24
N LYS A 24 -1.63 -15.16 8.60
CA LYS A 24 -2.54 -15.37 7.44
C LYS A 24 -4.01 -15.01 7.76
N PRO A 25 -4.59 -15.42 8.91
CA PRO A 25 -5.92 -14.96 9.30
C PRO A 25 -6.06 -13.43 9.37
N GLN A 26 -5.06 -12.73 9.91
CA GLN A 26 -5.09 -11.27 10.00
C GLN A 26 -4.99 -10.62 8.61
N VAL A 27 -4.09 -11.12 7.75
CA VAL A 27 -3.98 -10.68 6.34
C VAL A 27 -5.31 -10.84 5.60
N GLU A 28 -5.95 -12.00 5.69
CA GLU A 28 -7.26 -12.22 5.07
C GLU A 28 -8.34 -11.28 5.60
N SER A 29 -8.31 -10.97 6.91
CA SER A 29 -9.27 -10.04 7.52
C SER A 29 -9.12 -8.62 6.94
N HIS A 30 -7.90 -8.09 6.86
CA HIS A 30 -7.63 -6.77 6.29
C HIS A 30 -7.97 -6.72 4.79
N TYR A 31 -7.63 -7.77 4.03
CA TYR A 31 -8.04 -7.87 2.62
C TYR A 31 -9.56 -7.84 2.45
N ARG A 32 -10.31 -8.63 3.25
CA ARG A 32 -11.79 -8.66 3.15
C ARG A 32 -12.40 -7.31 3.50
N SER A 33 -11.85 -6.62 4.49
CA SER A 33 -12.26 -5.26 4.89
C SER A 33 -12.02 -4.26 3.75
N TYR A 34 -10.80 -4.20 3.22
CA TYR A 34 -10.43 -3.38 2.06
C TYR A 34 -11.36 -3.64 0.87
N HIS A 35 -11.57 -4.90 0.53
CA HIS A 35 -12.35 -5.31 -0.63
C HIS A 35 -13.85 -5.00 -0.45
N ALA A 36 -14.40 -5.13 0.76
CA ALA A 36 -15.78 -4.73 1.05
C ALA A 36 -15.98 -3.22 0.90
N ALA A 37 -15.05 -2.41 1.40
CA ALA A 37 -15.08 -0.96 1.26
C ALA A 37 -14.96 -0.53 -0.22
N GLY A 38 -14.04 -1.13 -0.99
CA GLY A 38 -13.89 -0.85 -2.42
C GLY A 38 -15.15 -1.21 -3.23
N LYS A 39 -15.79 -2.35 -2.93
CA LYS A 39 -17.08 -2.71 -3.54
C LYS A 39 -18.17 -1.67 -3.27
N ALA A 40 -18.27 -1.18 -2.04
CA ALA A 40 -19.24 -0.13 -1.70
C ALA A 40 -19.01 1.14 -2.53
N VAL A 41 -17.76 1.52 -2.79
CA VAL A 41 -17.46 2.68 -3.64
C VAL A 41 -17.84 2.44 -5.11
N VAL A 42 -17.56 1.25 -5.65
CA VAL A 42 -18.00 0.88 -7.01
C VAL A 42 -19.52 0.94 -7.14
N GLU A 43 -20.25 0.46 -6.13
CA GLU A 43 -21.72 0.51 -6.10
C GLU A 43 -22.25 1.97 -6.07
N MET A 44 -21.60 2.87 -5.33
CA MET A 44 -21.94 4.30 -5.35
C MET A 44 -21.72 4.91 -6.74
N ALA A 45 -20.62 4.56 -7.42
CA ALA A 45 -20.34 5.04 -8.77
C ALA A 45 -21.37 4.51 -9.80
N ILE A 46 -21.69 3.21 -9.77
CA ILE A 46 -22.66 2.58 -10.68
C ILE A 46 -24.06 3.15 -10.47
N SER A 47 -24.47 3.35 -9.22
CA SER A 47 -25.79 3.92 -8.88
C SER A 47 -25.90 5.42 -9.16
N LYS A 48 -24.78 6.08 -9.50
CA LYS A 48 -24.67 7.55 -9.68
C LYS A 48 -25.09 8.35 -8.45
N ASN A 49 -25.14 7.70 -7.29
CA ASN A 49 -25.48 8.31 -6.01
C ASN A 49 -24.20 8.49 -5.19
N VAL A 50 -23.28 9.28 -5.73
CA VAL A 50 -22.00 9.54 -5.10
C VAL A 50 -22.16 10.60 -4.03
N ASP A 51 -21.79 10.25 -2.80
CA ASP A 51 -21.58 11.17 -1.69
C ASP A 51 -20.09 11.13 -1.34
N ALA A 52 -19.37 12.22 -1.62
CA ALA A 52 -17.93 12.32 -1.36
C ALA A 52 -17.57 12.08 0.11
N VAL A 53 -18.45 12.37 1.07
CA VAL A 53 -18.21 12.10 2.50
C VAL A 53 -18.30 10.59 2.77
N ALA A 54 -19.29 9.92 2.18
CA ALA A 54 -19.42 8.46 2.30
C ALA A 54 -18.26 7.74 1.60
N VAL A 55 -17.82 8.22 0.43
CA VAL A 55 -16.64 7.71 -0.26
C VAL A 55 -15.39 7.92 0.58
N GLU A 56 -15.19 9.10 1.18
CA GLU A 56 -14.04 9.35 2.06
C GLU A 56 -14.00 8.38 3.25
N GLN A 57 -15.15 8.05 3.83
CA GLN A 57 -15.22 7.06 4.91
C GLN A 57 -14.74 5.67 4.44
N GLN A 58 -15.17 5.22 3.26
CA GLN A 58 -14.70 3.93 2.71
C GLN A 58 -13.21 3.99 2.37
N VAL A 59 -12.75 5.08 1.76
CA VAL A 59 -11.32 5.28 1.45
C VAL A 59 -10.47 5.27 2.73
N ASN A 60 -10.93 5.85 3.83
CA ASN A 60 -10.20 5.80 5.10
C ASN A 60 -10.08 4.37 5.65
N VAL A 61 -11.11 3.53 5.51
CA VAL A 61 -11.02 2.10 5.86
C VAL A 61 -9.96 1.42 4.99
N MET A 62 -10.04 1.64 3.67
CA MET A 62 -9.12 1.06 2.70
C MET A 62 -7.67 1.47 2.95
N LEU A 63 -7.41 2.74 3.25
CA LEU A 63 -6.05 3.22 3.54
C LEU A 63 -5.50 2.59 4.82
N ALA A 64 -6.31 2.43 5.86
CA ALA A 64 -5.88 1.76 7.08
C ALA A 64 -5.48 0.30 6.82
N ASP A 65 -6.29 -0.42 6.03
CA ASP A 65 -6.01 -1.80 5.64
C ASP A 65 -4.80 -1.91 4.70
N ALA A 66 -4.69 -1.04 3.70
CA ALA A 66 -3.60 -1.02 2.73
C ALA A 66 -2.25 -0.70 3.39
N VAL A 67 -2.20 0.28 4.30
CA VAL A 67 -0.99 0.60 5.08
C VAL A 67 -0.57 -0.59 5.95
N TRP A 68 -1.54 -1.27 6.57
CA TRP A 68 -1.25 -2.46 7.36
C TRP A 68 -0.71 -3.59 6.48
N LEU A 69 -1.35 -3.89 5.34
CA LEU A 69 -0.92 -4.92 4.40
C LEU A 69 0.45 -4.62 3.79
N ALA A 70 0.72 -3.36 3.41
CA ALA A 70 2.02 -2.92 2.92
C ALA A 70 3.12 -3.07 4.00
N THR A 71 2.77 -2.85 5.26
CA THR A 71 3.70 -3.06 6.39
C THR A 71 4.02 -4.54 6.58
N GLU A 72 3.03 -5.44 6.50
CA GLU A 72 3.30 -6.88 6.53
C GLU A 72 4.11 -7.35 5.32
N TYR A 73 3.82 -6.80 4.13
CA TYR A 73 4.57 -7.09 2.92
C TYR A 73 6.04 -6.69 3.07
N ALA A 74 6.32 -5.50 3.59
CA ALA A 74 7.68 -5.03 3.89
C ALA A 74 8.42 -5.92 4.90
N LYS A 75 7.71 -6.57 5.85
CA LYS A 75 8.32 -7.53 6.79
C LYS A 75 8.70 -8.83 6.10
N ALA A 76 7.86 -9.31 5.19
CA ALA A 76 8.10 -10.52 4.41
C ALA A 76 9.15 -10.31 3.30
N HIS A 77 9.30 -9.08 2.82
CA HIS A 77 10.20 -8.67 1.74
C HIS A 77 11.08 -7.47 2.16
N PRO A 78 12.13 -7.71 2.98
CA PRO A 78 12.95 -6.64 3.54
C PRO A 78 13.61 -5.72 2.50
N GLU A 79 13.89 -6.23 1.31
CA GLU A 79 14.42 -5.48 0.17
C GLU A 79 13.49 -4.34 -0.27
N GLY A 80 12.17 -4.52 -0.18
CA GLY A 80 11.15 -3.51 -0.45
C GLY A 80 10.82 -2.59 0.72
N ALA A 81 11.35 -2.84 1.91
CA ALA A 81 10.89 -2.18 3.12
C ALA A 81 11.08 -0.67 3.10
N LYS A 82 12.18 -0.16 2.51
CA LYS A 82 12.45 1.28 2.44
C LYS A 82 11.48 2.00 1.50
N LEU A 83 11.17 1.38 0.35
CA LEU A 83 10.17 1.85 -0.60
C LEU A 83 8.78 1.92 0.05
N LEU A 84 8.30 0.81 0.60
CA LEU A 84 6.97 0.73 1.19
C LEU A 84 6.82 1.62 2.44
N LYS A 85 7.88 1.74 3.24
CA LYS A 85 7.90 2.71 4.35
C LYS A 85 7.77 4.15 3.84
N THR A 86 8.49 4.49 2.77
CA THR A 86 8.42 5.83 2.18
C THR A 86 6.99 6.15 1.73
N VAL A 87 6.33 5.21 1.04
CA VAL A 87 4.93 5.37 0.60
C VAL A 87 3.99 5.53 1.79
N THR A 88 4.06 4.63 2.78
CA THR A 88 3.19 4.67 3.96
C THR A 88 3.38 5.95 4.81
N ASP A 89 4.60 6.46 4.93
CA ASP A 89 4.89 7.74 5.62
C ASP A 89 4.27 8.95 4.89
N HIS A 90 4.00 8.85 3.58
CA HIS A 90 3.51 9.96 2.75
C HIS A 90 2.00 9.96 2.51
N VAL A 91 1.24 8.98 3.01
CA VAL A 91 -0.22 8.88 2.77
C VAL A 91 -0.96 10.18 3.09
N ASP A 92 -0.64 10.83 4.22
CA ASP A 92 -1.26 12.11 4.60
C ASP A 92 -0.90 13.28 3.67
N ALA A 93 0.28 13.24 3.05
CA ALA A 93 0.70 14.19 2.04
C ALA A 93 -0.02 13.92 0.70
N MET A 94 -0.10 12.65 0.29
CA MET A 94 -0.80 12.22 -0.93
C MET A 94 -2.27 12.63 -0.91
N ARG A 95 -2.95 12.54 0.26
CA ARG A 95 -4.34 12.98 0.43
C ARG A 95 -4.57 14.44 0.02
N LYS A 96 -3.54 15.29 0.00
CA LYS A 96 -3.64 16.72 -0.33
C LYS A 96 -3.40 17.01 -1.80
N LEU A 97 -2.91 16.03 -2.57
CA LEU A 97 -2.60 16.19 -3.99
C LEU A 97 -3.87 16.27 -4.84
N SER A 98 -3.72 16.78 -6.06
CA SER A 98 -4.75 16.69 -7.10
C SER A 98 -4.81 15.26 -7.66
N PHE A 99 -5.83 14.94 -8.47
CA PHE A 99 -5.88 13.65 -9.17
C PHE A 99 -4.62 13.47 -10.03
N HIS A 100 -4.29 14.48 -10.84
CA HIS A 100 -3.15 14.44 -11.76
C HIS A 100 -1.82 14.28 -11.04
N ASP A 101 -1.57 15.04 -9.97
CA ASP A 101 -0.31 14.94 -9.23
C ASP A 101 -0.21 13.58 -8.51
N LEU A 102 -1.33 13.03 -8.04
CA LEU A 102 -1.34 11.71 -7.41
C LEU A 102 -1.05 10.59 -8.42
N GLU A 103 -1.66 10.68 -9.61
CA GLU A 103 -1.44 9.76 -10.72
C GLU A 103 0.03 9.80 -11.15
N HIS A 104 0.56 10.99 -11.45
CA HIS A 104 1.93 11.13 -11.91
C HIS A 104 2.98 10.75 -10.85
N GLU A 105 2.87 11.29 -9.63
CA GLU A 105 3.92 11.14 -8.63
C GLU A 105 3.91 9.75 -7.98
N TRP A 106 2.73 9.17 -7.75
CA TRP A 106 2.61 7.98 -6.89
C TRP A 106 2.07 6.75 -7.61
N HIS A 107 1.11 6.89 -8.54
CA HIS A 107 0.62 5.76 -9.33
C HIS A 107 1.64 5.35 -10.39
N ASP A 108 2.15 6.34 -11.15
CA ASP A 108 3.15 6.17 -12.20
C ASP A 108 4.59 6.24 -11.67
N LEU A 109 4.75 6.34 -10.34
CA LEU A 109 6.03 6.28 -9.63
C LEU A 109 6.99 7.46 -9.92
N GLY A 110 6.49 8.59 -10.44
CA GLY A 110 7.28 9.80 -10.72
C GLY A 110 8.10 10.30 -9.53
N TYR A 111 7.56 10.17 -8.31
CA TYR A 111 8.25 10.51 -7.07
C TYR A 111 9.61 9.81 -6.96
N PHE A 112 9.70 8.54 -7.38
CA PHE A 112 10.94 7.75 -7.30
C PHE A 112 11.87 7.92 -8.51
N GLU A 113 11.41 8.53 -9.60
CA GLU A 113 12.22 8.75 -10.80
C GLU A 113 13.21 9.91 -10.67
N SER A 114 12.95 10.86 -9.77
CA SER A 114 13.72 12.11 -9.63
C SER A 114 15.16 11.92 -9.10
N GLY A 115 15.55 10.69 -8.71
CA GLY A 115 16.93 10.36 -8.28
C GLY A 115 17.32 10.86 -6.88
N ASP A 116 16.49 11.71 -6.26
CA ASP A 116 16.70 12.24 -4.91
C ASP A 116 16.21 11.29 -3.80
N HIS A 117 15.54 10.21 -4.17
CA HIS A 117 14.97 9.23 -3.26
C HIS A 117 15.70 7.89 -3.38
N ASP A 118 16.77 7.73 -2.60
CA ASP A 118 17.39 6.41 -2.45
C ASP A 118 16.41 5.48 -1.74
N ILE A 119 15.73 4.61 -2.49
CA ILE A 119 14.84 3.55 -1.98
C ILE A 119 15.54 2.19 -1.92
N GLY A 120 16.82 2.11 -2.31
CA GLY A 120 17.60 0.86 -2.32
C GLY A 120 17.15 -0.17 -3.36
N LEU A 121 16.21 0.18 -4.24
CA LEU A 121 15.64 -0.68 -5.28
C LEU A 121 15.53 0.06 -6.61
N ASN A 122 15.78 -0.65 -7.70
CA ASN A 122 15.47 -0.18 -9.03
C ASN A 122 14.09 -0.70 -9.44
N ILE A 123 13.05 0.10 -9.20
CA ILE A 123 11.65 -0.24 -9.50
C ILE A 123 11.37 -0.43 -11.01
N LYS A 124 12.32 -0.11 -11.89
CA LYS A 124 12.24 -0.34 -13.34
C LYS A 124 12.70 -1.74 -13.75
N GLU A 125 13.30 -2.49 -12.84
CA GLU A 125 13.63 -3.90 -13.06
C GLU A 125 12.39 -4.76 -12.86
N GLU A 126 12.11 -5.65 -13.81
CA GLU A 126 10.95 -6.56 -13.80
C GLU A 126 10.87 -7.36 -12.49
N ASP A 127 12.01 -7.81 -11.97
CA ASP A 127 12.11 -8.53 -10.70
C ASP A 127 11.63 -7.71 -9.49
N ASN A 128 11.54 -6.38 -9.59
CA ASN A 128 11.09 -5.49 -8.53
C ASN A 128 9.66 -4.94 -8.77
N GLU A 129 9.03 -5.26 -9.91
CA GLU A 129 7.69 -4.75 -10.27
C GLU A 129 6.63 -5.13 -9.24
N HIS A 130 6.77 -6.29 -8.59
CA HIS A 130 5.85 -6.74 -7.54
C HIS A 130 5.82 -5.84 -6.29
N PHE A 131 6.78 -4.93 -6.12
CA PHE A 131 6.74 -3.91 -5.06
C PHE A 131 5.82 -2.73 -5.39
N THR A 132 5.29 -2.67 -6.62
CA THR A 132 4.34 -1.63 -7.03
C THR A 132 2.90 -1.96 -6.60
N ASP A 133 2.52 -3.25 -6.52
CA ASP A 133 1.17 -3.65 -6.11
C ASP A 133 0.76 -3.06 -4.73
N PRO A 134 1.59 -3.12 -3.66
CA PRO A 134 1.25 -2.49 -2.37
C PRO A 134 1.18 -0.96 -2.42
N ILE A 135 1.82 -0.32 -3.41
CA ILE A 135 1.74 1.13 -3.62
C ILE A 135 0.39 1.45 -4.24
N HIS A 136 0.00 0.70 -5.27
CA HIS A 136 -1.28 0.85 -5.96
C HIS A 136 -2.48 0.62 -5.04
N THR A 137 -2.40 -0.33 -4.10
CA THR A 137 -3.46 -0.52 -3.08
C THR A 137 -3.64 0.68 -2.14
N ILE A 138 -2.64 1.56 -2.03
CA ILE A 138 -2.73 2.82 -1.28
C ILE A 138 -3.20 3.97 -2.19
N VAL A 139 -2.70 4.02 -3.43
CA VAL A 139 -2.91 5.17 -4.34
C VAL A 139 -4.28 5.15 -5.01
N HIS A 140 -4.78 4.00 -5.47
CA HIS A 140 -6.10 3.93 -6.13
C HIS A 140 -7.26 4.44 -5.25
N PRO A 141 -7.37 4.07 -3.94
CA PRO A 141 -8.40 4.65 -3.07
C PRO A 141 -8.35 6.19 -3.02
N LEU A 142 -7.15 6.77 -3.09
CA LEU A 142 -6.99 8.23 -3.11
C LEU A 142 -7.41 8.83 -4.45
N LEU A 143 -7.07 8.21 -5.58
CA LEU A 143 -7.54 8.64 -6.92
C LEU A 143 -9.07 8.60 -7.00
N VAL A 144 -9.68 7.53 -6.46
CA VAL A 144 -11.14 7.39 -6.33
C VAL A 144 -11.75 8.53 -5.50
N LEU A 145 -11.12 8.91 -4.38
CA LEU A 145 -11.58 10.05 -3.57
C LEU A 145 -11.54 11.35 -4.38
N LYS A 146 -10.49 11.59 -5.15
CA LYS A 146 -10.37 12.80 -6.00
C LYS A 146 -11.43 12.82 -7.09
N ALA A 147 -11.69 11.69 -7.73
CA ALA A 147 -12.76 11.57 -8.72
C ALA A 147 -14.14 11.79 -8.09
N ALA A 148 -14.41 11.23 -6.91
CA ALA A 148 -15.68 11.45 -6.20
C ALA A 148 -15.89 12.93 -5.80
N GLN A 149 -14.84 13.60 -5.33
CA GLN A 149 -14.88 15.03 -5.03
C GLN A 149 -15.15 15.87 -6.29
N SER A 150 -14.51 15.53 -7.41
CA SER A 150 -14.76 16.15 -8.72
C SER A 150 -16.23 15.95 -9.14
N TYR A 151 -16.74 14.72 -9.07
CA TYR A 151 -18.13 14.39 -9.42
C TYR A 151 -19.15 15.17 -8.59
N ASN A 152 -18.94 15.32 -7.28
CA ASN A 152 -19.86 16.07 -6.41
C ASN A 152 -19.96 17.56 -6.76
N THR A 153 -19.00 18.10 -7.54
CA THR A 153 -19.01 19.50 -7.98
C THR A 153 -19.43 19.66 -9.44
N GLY A 154 -18.99 18.75 -10.32
CA GLY A 154 -19.18 18.87 -11.77
C GLY A 154 -20.15 17.86 -12.38
N HIS A 155 -20.53 16.82 -11.64
CA HIS A 155 -21.42 15.72 -12.07
C HIS A 155 -21.04 15.11 -13.43
N LYS A 156 -19.73 15.00 -13.72
CA LYS A 156 -19.28 14.52 -15.03
C LYS A 156 -19.18 13.00 -15.05
N GLU A 157 -19.62 12.39 -16.15
CA GLU A 157 -19.54 10.94 -16.31
C GLU A 157 -18.09 10.42 -16.34
N GLU A 158 -17.12 11.26 -16.72
CA GLU A 158 -15.69 10.93 -16.68
C GLU A 158 -15.21 10.61 -15.25
N ASP A 159 -15.72 11.32 -14.25
CA ASP A 159 -15.37 11.09 -12.85
C ASP A 159 -15.91 9.73 -12.36
N LEU A 160 -17.13 9.35 -12.74
CA LEU A 160 -17.70 8.04 -12.41
C LEU A 160 -16.91 6.89 -13.05
N LYS A 161 -16.45 7.09 -14.29
CA LYS A 161 -15.60 6.11 -14.99
C LYS A 161 -14.26 5.96 -14.29
N ALA A 162 -13.62 7.08 -13.91
CA ALA A 162 -12.39 7.06 -13.14
C ALA A 162 -12.59 6.33 -11.81
N MET A 163 -13.61 6.68 -11.01
CA MET A 163 -13.91 5.98 -9.75
C MET A 163 -14.02 4.46 -9.93
N LYS A 164 -14.67 4.00 -11.01
CA LYS A 164 -14.83 2.57 -11.29
C LYS A 164 -13.52 1.92 -11.73
N ALA A 165 -12.81 2.50 -12.69
CA ALA A 165 -11.57 1.94 -13.23
C ALA A 165 -10.49 1.84 -12.14
N GLU A 166 -10.24 2.97 -11.45
CA GLU A 166 -9.26 3.03 -10.35
C GLU A 166 -9.59 2.01 -9.26
N MET A 167 -10.88 1.85 -8.92
CA MET A 167 -11.24 0.90 -7.89
C MET A 167 -11.14 -0.56 -8.35
N GLU A 168 -11.45 -0.86 -9.61
CA GLU A 168 -11.28 -2.21 -10.15
C GLU A 168 -9.80 -2.62 -10.16
N GLU A 169 -8.89 -1.73 -10.59
CA GLU A 169 -7.45 -1.95 -10.55
C GLU A 169 -6.93 -2.10 -9.11
N GLY A 170 -7.35 -1.22 -8.19
CA GLY A 170 -6.97 -1.31 -6.79
C GLY A 170 -7.45 -2.58 -6.08
N LEU A 171 -8.58 -3.17 -6.50
CA LEU A 171 -9.05 -4.45 -5.98
C LEU A 171 -8.24 -5.63 -6.53
N GLU A 172 -7.85 -5.59 -7.81
CA GLU A 172 -6.96 -6.57 -8.42
C GLU A 172 -5.59 -6.58 -7.73
N GLN A 173 -5.01 -5.39 -7.49
CA GLN A 173 -3.72 -5.26 -6.81
C GLN A 173 -3.77 -5.76 -5.36
N ALA A 174 -4.89 -5.54 -4.65
CA ALA A 174 -5.08 -6.08 -3.31
C ALA A 174 -5.16 -7.62 -3.29
N GLU A 175 -5.74 -8.24 -4.33
CA GLU A 175 -5.77 -9.70 -4.46
C GLU A 175 -4.36 -10.27 -4.74
N LYS A 176 -3.57 -9.63 -5.61
CA LYS A 176 -2.16 -10.01 -5.83
C LYS A 176 -1.35 -9.94 -4.55
N GLN A 177 -1.52 -8.86 -3.77
CA GLN A 177 -0.87 -8.69 -2.48
C GLN A 177 -1.27 -9.76 -1.46
N LEU A 178 -2.57 -10.11 -1.38
CA LEU A 178 -3.06 -11.21 -0.55
C LEU A 178 -2.38 -12.53 -0.92
N ILE A 179 -2.30 -12.83 -2.22
CA ILE A 179 -1.69 -14.07 -2.73
C ILE A 179 -0.21 -14.14 -2.32
N ALA A 180 0.54 -13.05 -2.48
CA ALA A 180 1.93 -12.98 -2.10
C ALA A 180 2.14 -13.23 -0.60
N LEU A 181 1.35 -12.58 0.26
CA LEU A 181 1.46 -12.70 1.72
C LEU A 181 1.02 -14.07 2.27
N THR A 182 0.12 -14.77 1.59
CA THR A 182 -0.45 -16.02 2.09
C THR A 182 0.17 -17.28 1.48
N LYS A 183 0.87 -17.16 0.35
CA LYS A 183 1.61 -18.28 -0.28
C LYS A 183 3.07 -18.38 0.14
N ALA A 184 3.64 -17.33 0.75
CA ALA A 184 4.89 -17.41 1.50
C ALA A 184 4.77 -18.34 2.72
#